data_AF-A0AA39LVU3-F1
#
_entry.id   AF-A0AA39LVU3-F1
#
_cell.length_a   1.000
_cell.length_b   1.000
_cell.length_c   1.000
_cell.angle_alpha   90.00
_cell.angle_beta   90.00
_cell.angle_gamma   90.00
#
_symmetry.space_group_name_H-M   'P 1'
#
loop_
_entity.id
_entity.type
_entity.pdbx_description
1 polymer ?
#
loop_
_entity_poly.entity_id
_entity_poly.type
_entity_poly.pdbx_seq_one_letter_code
_entity_poly.pdbx_strand_id
1 'polypeptide(L)'
;MEESAARGSKRELLRQTLSDDYPGLDYLGFHGVLHTKRQWYKFLWFAIVLVCFLVGLYTIFRILKEYVNVPSATLITVKSVEKLKLPQVTLCPDNPATLNLSLIEEELFRPNLDAYSEEDVKHFAFFVLMGSGFQKTDLFHFSPQRIKELDEMYLKFRGENTTRSFFYLFFNRYGLQCHEFFQFCKLGNHVLDCCKITVPTYTIRRGRCFRTKTLFQESFDELGKLRIQMKAPLQMDDRLPTNRQLISFVGEQKPEMAPFPRYYLYPNLWNKMRISAEEISLFPAEEICSEEPVSKATCYLEKWLLNSVEEPFNCTYPYMDEYRKVTLPTCEPFNFVMNYSLTVQGDNYLAHNCLLPCYRWEFSVSLERTDIKLIDPLADLTVLPYRFRIDVSYNDLQYTAITEVATTTFFGLLSQIGGQLSLFLGSSILNLVQSAIMIFILISRYFRRTLRRPVGPMEHPMPSLPPRYNHKEEKYGIRL
;
A
#
# COMPACT_ATOMS: atom_id res chain seq x y z
N MET A 1 -51.26 -26.03 48.25
CA MET A 1 -51.27 -24.85 49.15
C MET A 1 -49.86 -24.26 49.38
N GLU A 2 -48.77 -25.04 49.21
CA GLU A 2 -47.37 -24.56 49.29
C GLU A 2 -46.92 -23.67 48.11
N GLU A 3 -47.46 -23.86 46.91
CA GLU A 3 -47.01 -23.13 45.72
C GLU A 3 -47.40 -21.64 45.75
N SER A 4 -48.50 -21.30 46.43
CA SER A 4 -48.94 -19.91 46.63
C SER A 4 -48.08 -19.17 47.67
N ALA A 5 -47.61 -19.88 48.72
CA ALA A 5 -46.76 -19.32 49.78
C ALA A 5 -45.33 -19.03 49.28
N ALA A 6 -44.77 -19.90 48.44
CA ALA A 6 -43.46 -19.68 47.81
C ALA A 6 -43.48 -18.49 46.82
N ARG A 7 -44.61 -18.25 46.15
CA ARG A 7 -44.81 -17.10 45.24
C ARG A 7 -44.95 -15.77 46.00
N GLY A 8 -45.57 -15.81 47.18
CA GLY A 8 -45.64 -14.68 48.12
C GLY A 8 -44.25 -14.29 48.63
N SER A 9 -43.47 -15.25 49.14
CA SER A 9 -42.12 -15.00 49.68
C SER A 9 -41.14 -14.42 48.65
N LYS A 10 -41.18 -14.89 47.39
CA LYS A 10 -40.36 -14.33 46.31
C LYS A 10 -40.75 -12.88 45.98
N ARG A 11 -42.05 -12.55 46.00
CA ARG A 11 -42.57 -11.20 45.76
C ARG A 11 -42.28 -10.25 46.92
N GLU A 12 -42.45 -10.71 48.16
CA GLU A 12 -42.13 -9.96 49.38
C GLU A 12 -40.63 -9.59 49.40
N LEU A 13 -39.76 -10.55 49.06
CA LEU A 13 -38.31 -10.36 49.04
C LEU A 13 -37.87 -9.36 47.97
N LEU A 14 -38.44 -9.46 46.76
CA LEU A 14 -38.18 -8.49 45.70
C LEU A 14 -38.60 -7.09 46.15
N ARG A 15 -39.76 -7.00 46.81
CA ARG A 15 -40.34 -5.75 47.29
C ARG A 15 -39.53 -5.11 48.42
N GLN A 16 -39.05 -5.90 49.38
CA GLN A 16 -38.14 -5.42 50.44
C GLN A 16 -36.79 -4.98 49.87
N THR A 17 -36.22 -5.72 48.92
CA THR A 17 -34.90 -5.38 48.35
C THR A 17 -34.95 -4.13 47.47
N LEU A 18 -36.07 -3.90 46.76
CA LEU A 18 -36.29 -2.70 45.94
C LEU A 18 -36.66 -1.44 46.74
N SER A 19 -37.16 -1.56 47.98
CA SER A 19 -37.62 -0.41 48.77
C SER A 19 -36.68 0.01 49.89
N ASP A 20 -35.92 -0.91 50.50
CA ASP A 20 -35.18 -0.60 51.73
C ASP A 20 -33.64 -0.56 51.58
N ASP A 21 -33.03 -1.23 50.59
CA ASP A 21 -31.56 -1.36 50.51
C ASP A 21 -30.87 -0.49 49.41
N TYR A 22 -31.55 -0.10 48.33
CA TYR A 22 -30.95 0.71 47.24
C TYR A 22 -32.01 1.63 46.55
N PRO A 23 -32.21 2.87 47.02
CA PRO A 23 -33.20 3.80 46.44
C PRO A 23 -32.75 4.48 45.13
N GLY A 24 -31.69 4.03 44.46
CA GLY A 24 -31.00 4.83 43.42
C GLY A 24 -31.18 4.40 41.97
N LEU A 25 -32.04 3.43 41.64
CA LEU A 25 -32.25 3.01 40.24
C LEU A 25 -33.19 4.00 39.53
N ASP A 26 -32.65 5.16 39.17
CA ASP A 26 -33.35 6.24 38.48
C ASP A 26 -33.47 5.95 36.97
N TYR A 27 -34.12 4.84 36.62
CA TYR A 27 -34.56 4.62 35.24
C TYR A 27 -35.83 5.41 34.99
N LEU A 28 -35.81 6.27 33.96
CA LEU A 28 -36.95 7.11 33.61
C LEU A 28 -38.17 6.23 33.32
N GLY A 29 -39.29 6.48 34.01
CA GLY A 29 -40.54 5.74 33.84
C GLY A 29 -40.71 4.49 34.71
N PHE A 30 -39.64 3.92 35.30
CA PHE A 30 -39.75 2.75 36.18
C PHE A 30 -40.48 3.07 37.49
N HIS A 31 -40.26 4.28 38.03
CA HIS A 31 -41.02 4.81 39.18
C HIS A 31 -42.54 4.90 38.90
N GLY A 32 -42.94 5.25 37.68
CA GLY A 32 -44.35 5.32 37.26
C GLY A 32 -45.04 3.95 37.21
N VAL A 33 -44.30 2.90 36.89
CA VAL A 33 -44.79 1.51 36.89
C VAL A 33 -44.97 0.97 38.32
N LEU A 34 -44.06 1.31 39.24
CA LEU A 34 -44.05 0.80 40.62
C LEU A 34 -45.08 1.47 41.54
N HIS A 35 -45.29 2.79 41.44
CA HIS A 35 -46.07 3.56 42.43
C HIS A 35 -47.56 3.79 42.10
N THR A 36 -48.02 3.50 40.88
CA THR A 36 -49.42 3.79 40.51
C THR A 36 -50.40 2.77 41.14
N LYS A 37 -51.61 3.16 41.56
CA LYS A 37 -52.65 2.25 42.09
C LYS A 37 -53.60 1.66 41.01
N ARG A 38 -53.73 2.30 39.84
CA ARG A 38 -54.76 1.98 38.82
C ARG A 38 -54.21 1.10 37.69
N GLN A 39 -54.87 -0.03 37.40
CA GLN A 39 -54.32 -1.08 36.51
C GLN A 39 -54.12 -0.65 35.04
N TRP A 40 -55.04 0.12 34.45
CA TRP A 40 -54.92 0.56 33.06
C TRP A 40 -53.75 1.53 32.85
N TYR A 41 -53.48 2.41 33.82
CA TYR A 41 -52.39 3.38 33.76
C TYR A 41 -51.02 2.70 33.95
N LYS A 42 -50.96 1.61 34.73
CA LYS A 42 -49.78 0.74 34.80
C LYS A 42 -49.45 0.09 33.48
N PHE A 43 -50.46 -0.43 32.77
CA PHE A 43 -50.26 -1.06 31.47
C PHE A 43 -49.75 -0.06 30.43
N LEU A 44 -50.29 1.17 30.42
CA LEU A 44 -49.83 2.24 29.54
C LEU A 44 -48.35 2.59 29.76
N TRP A 45 -47.94 2.84 31.02
CA TRP A 45 -46.53 3.14 31.33
C TRP A 45 -45.61 1.96 31.06
N PHE A 46 -46.05 0.74 31.34
CA PHE A 46 -45.29 -0.46 31.01
C PHE A 46 -45.09 -0.60 29.49
N ALA A 47 -46.14 -0.36 28.68
CA ALA A 47 -46.06 -0.42 27.23
C ALA A 47 -45.09 0.65 26.69
N ILE A 48 -45.14 1.88 27.19
CA ILE A 48 -44.23 2.97 26.79
C ILE A 48 -42.78 2.61 27.13
N VAL A 49 -42.50 2.18 28.37
CA VAL A 49 -41.16 1.79 28.80
C VAL A 49 -40.64 0.60 27.99
N LEU A 50 -41.50 -0.38 27.69
CA LEU A 50 -41.14 -1.54 26.87
C LEU A 50 -40.78 -1.12 25.43
N VAL A 51 -41.56 -0.23 24.81
CA VAL A 51 -41.27 0.29 23.47
C VAL A 51 -39.96 1.07 23.47
N CYS A 52 -39.75 1.98 24.42
CA CYS A 52 -38.50 2.73 24.56
C CYS A 52 -37.29 1.80 24.75
N PHE A 53 -37.43 0.73 25.55
CA PHE A 53 -36.39 -0.27 25.74
C PHE A 53 -36.06 -1.05 24.46
N LEU A 54 -37.08 -1.51 23.72
CA LEU A 54 -36.89 -2.23 22.47
C LEU A 54 -36.24 -1.36 21.38
N VAL A 55 -36.66 -0.10 21.26
CA VAL A 55 -36.06 0.86 20.31
C VAL A 55 -34.62 1.21 20.72
N GLY A 56 -34.37 1.40 22.03
CA GLY A 56 -33.02 1.61 22.56
C GLY A 56 -32.08 0.44 22.26
N LEU A 57 -32.53 -0.80 22.49
CA LEU A 57 -31.76 -2.00 22.14
C LEU A 57 -31.50 -2.11 20.64
N TYR A 58 -32.51 -1.85 19.81
CA TYR A 58 -32.37 -1.91 18.36
C TYR A 58 -31.36 -0.88 17.84
N THR A 59 -31.40 0.36 18.33
CA THR A 59 -30.45 1.42 17.94
C THR A 59 -29.03 1.11 18.38
N ILE A 60 -28.83 0.61 19.61
CA ILE A 60 -27.53 0.15 20.10
C ILE A 60 -27.00 -1.00 19.24
N PHE A 61 -27.83 -2.00 18.93
CA PHE A 61 -27.45 -3.09 18.04
C PHE A 61 -27.04 -2.58 16.66
N ARG A 62 -27.76 -1.59 16.12
CA ARG A 62 -27.43 -0.96 14.84
C ARG A 62 -26.07 -0.27 14.87
N ILE A 63 -25.80 0.50 15.93
CA ILE A 63 -24.51 1.19 16.14
C ILE A 63 -23.37 0.20 16.31
N LEU A 64 -23.57 -0.88 17.07
CA LEU A 64 -22.57 -1.94 17.23
C LEU A 64 -22.28 -2.66 15.92
N LYS A 65 -23.32 -2.98 15.14
CA LYS A 65 -23.16 -3.58 13.81
C LYS A 65 -22.40 -2.65 12.87
N GLU A 66 -22.72 -1.36 12.91
CA GLU A 66 -22.02 -0.33 12.15
C GLU A 66 -20.55 -0.25 12.57
N TYR A 67 -20.24 -0.18 13.87
CA TYR A 67 -18.86 -0.18 14.36
C TYR A 67 -18.05 -1.43 13.97
N VAL A 68 -18.66 -2.62 14.06
CA VAL A 68 -18.01 -3.89 13.69
C VAL A 68 -17.70 -3.95 12.19
N ASN A 69 -18.52 -3.30 11.36
CA ASN A 69 -18.27 -3.21 9.92
C ASN A 69 -17.18 -2.18 9.55
N VAL A 70 -16.59 -1.48 10.53
CA VAL A 70 -15.50 -0.50 10.38
C VAL A 70 -15.74 0.50 9.23
N PRO A 71 -16.82 1.32 9.27
CA PRO A 71 -17.09 2.31 8.24
C PRO A 71 -15.94 3.31 8.18
N SER A 72 -15.36 3.41 7.01
CA SER A 72 -14.23 4.30 6.73
C SER A 72 -14.65 5.51 5.92
N ALA A 73 -13.87 6.58 6.04
CA ALA A 73 -13.96 7.75 5.18
C ALA A 73 -12.56 8.12 4.69
N THR A 74 -12.50 8.65 3.47
CA THR A 74 -11.25 9.12 2.88
C THR A 74 -10.96 10.54 3.34
N LEU A 75 -9.84 10.72 4.04
CA LEU A 75 -9.30 12.02 4.40
C LEU A 75 -8.26 12.43 3.34
N ILE A 76 -8.55 13.51 2.62
CA ILE A 76 -7.64 14.10 1.64
C ILE A 76 -7.04 15.36 2.25
N THR A 77 -5.73 15.40 2.40
CA THR A 77 -4.99 16.56 2.92
C THR A 77 -3.89 16.96 1.95
N VAL A 78 -3.69 18.26 1.76
CA VAL A 78 -2.57 18.78 0.98
C VAL A 78 -1.50 19.23 1.96
N LYS A 79 -0.32 18.63 1.88
CA LYS A 79 0.82 18.92 2.77
C LYS A 79 1.89 19.70 2.00
N SER A 80 2.15 20.93 2.42
CA SER A 80 3.27 21.73 1.89
C SER A 80 4.56 21.43 2.66
N VAL A 81 5.67 21.30 1.94
CA VAL A 81 6.99 20.94 2.47
C VAL A 81 8.08 21.85 1.92
N GLU A 82 9.18 22.02 2.66
CA GLU A 82 10.31 22.85 2.22
C GLU A 82 11.11 22.22 1.08
N LYS A 83 11.19 20.89 1.05
CA LYS A 83 11.82 20.12 -0.02
C LYS A 83 11.02 18.87 -0.32
N LEU A 84 10.84 18.57 -1.59
CA LEU A 84 10.08 17.41 -2.04
C LEU A 84 10.98 16.46 -2.82
N LYS A 85 10.90 15.16 -2.50
CA LYS A 85 11.67 14.12 -3.18
C LYS A 85 11.16 13.99 -4.62
N LEU A 86 12.06 14.12 -5.60
CA LEU A 86 11.72 13.85 -7.01
C LEU A 86 11.50 12.35 -7.22
N PRO A 87 10.55 11.96 -8.09
CA PRO A 87 10.37 10.56 -8.46
C PRO A 87 11.60 10.05 -9.20
N GLN A 88 11.76 8.73 -9.23
CA GLN A 88 12.77 8.10 -10.06
C GLN A 88 12.38 8.32 -11.53
N VAL A 89 13.30 8.91 -12.29
CA VAL A 89 13.17 9.09 -13.73
C VAL A 89 14.12 8.11 -14.39
N THR A 90 13.59 7.17 -15.16
CA THR A 90 14.38 6.22 -15.94
C THR A 90 14.26 6.53 -17.42
N LEU A 91 15.40 6.74 -18.05
CA LEU A 91 15.53 7.05 -19.47
C LEU A 91 16.07 5.83 -20.20
N CYS A 92 15.30 5.36 -21.17
CA CYS A 92 15.64 4.21 -22.01
C CYS A 92 15.61 4.63 -23.49
N PRO A 93 16.57 4.16 -24.31
CA PRO A 93 16.35 4.08 -25.75
C PRO A 93 15.08 3.28 -26.08
N ASP A 94 14.34 3.66 -27.11
CA ASP A 94 13.20 2.84 -27.59
C ASP A 94 13.66 1.50 -28.18
N ASN A 95 14.87 1.47 -28.74
CA ASN A 95 15.50 0.27 -29.24
C ASN A 95 16.79 -0.04 -28.45
N PRO A 96 16.99 -1.29 -27.96
CA PRO A 96 18.19 -1.69 -27.22
C PRO A 96 19.47 -1.76 -28.07
N ALA A 97 19.38 -1.74 -29.41
CA ALA A 97 20.48 -1.84 -30.38
C ALA A 97 21.39 -0.60 -30.41
N THR A 98 22.07 -0.35 -29.30
CA THR A 98 22.90 0.83 -29.01
C THR A 98 24.35 0.47 -28.70
N LEU A 99 24.81 -0.71 -29.13
CA LEU A 99 26.19 -1.15 -28.92
C LEU A 99 27.16 -0.45 -29.86
N ASN A 100 28.40 -0.26 -29.41
CA ASN A 100 29.48 0.24 -30.23
C ASN A 100 30.10 -0.90 -31.06
N LEU A 101 29.60 -1.08 -32.29
CA LEU A 101 30.05 -2.15 -33.19
C LEU A 101 31.54 -2.04 -33.55
N SER A 102 32.06 -0.84 -33.74
CA SER A 102 33.47 -0.62 -34.09
C SER A 102 34.41 -1.12 -33.00
N LEU A 103 34.06 -0.90 -31.72
CA LEU A 103 34.84 -1.42 -30.60
C LEU A 103 34.72 -2.95 -30.47
N ILE A 104 33.55 -3.53 -30.76
CA ILE A 104 33.36 -4.98 -30.76
C ILE A 104 34.24 -5.62 -31.83
N GLU A 105 34.23 -5.06 -33.04
CA GLU A 105 35.06 -5.53 -34.14
C GLU A 105 36.55 -5.45 -33.79
N GLU A 106 37.01 -4.33 -33.24
CA GLU A 106 38.41 -4.10 -32.89
C GLU A 106 38.91 -4.98 -31.74
N GLU A 107 38.09 -5.24 -30.71
CA GLU A 107 38.54 -5.97 -29.52
C GLU A 107 38.26 -7.47 -29.58
N LEU A 108 37.15 -7.91 -30.18
CA LEU A 108 36.75 -9.33 -30.22
C LEU A 108 37.10 -10.03 -31.53
N PHE A 109 36.92 -9.36 -32.67
CA PHE A 109 37.04 -9.98 -33.99
C PHE A 109 38.39 -9.72 -34.66
N ARG A 110 39.09 -8.63 -34.29
CA ARG A 110 40.41 -8.25 -34.82
C ARG A 110 41.45 -9.37 -34.86
N PRO A 111 41.56 -10.27 -33.86
CA PRO A 111 42.54 -11.36 -33.91
C PRO A 111 42.32 -12.36 -35.05
N ASN A 112 41.14 -12.39 -35.68
CA ASN A 112 40.74 -13.34 -36.73
C ASN A 112 40.00 -12.65 -37.89
N LEU A 113 40.39 -11.43 -38.29
CA LEU A 113 39.68 -10.64 -39.33
C LEU A 113 39.48 -11.39 -40.66
N ASP A 114 40.43 -12.25 -41.05
CA ASP A 114 40.34 -13.00 -42.30
C ASP A 114 39.22 -14.06 -42.30
N ALA A 115 38.65 -14.37 -41.13
CA ALA A 115 37.62 -15.39 -40.95
C ALA A 115 36.19 -14.84 -40.83
N TYR A 116 36.01 -13.52 -40.60
CA TYR A 116 34.70 -12.95 -40.26
C TYR A 116 34.44 -11.64 -41.01
N SER A 117 33.20 -11.48 -41.48
CA SER A 117 32.70 -10.28 -42.17
C SER A 117 32.12 -9.25 -41.19
N GLU A 118 31.96 -8.00 -41.65
CA GLU A 118 31.28 -6.94 -40.89
C GLU A 118 29.82 -7.32 -40.53
N GLU A 119 29.19 -8.15 -41.36
CA GLU A 119 27.86 -8.72 -41.12
C GLU A 119 27.88 -9.76 -39.98
N ASP A 120 28.96 -10.54 -39.83
CA ASP A 120 29.12 -11.47 -38.71
C ASP A 120 29.19 -10.73 -37.37
N VAL A 121 29.88 -9.59 -37.32
CA VAL A 121 29.94 -8.73 -36.11
C VAL A 121 28.55 -8.23 -35.74
N LYS A 122 27.78 -7.76 -36.72
CA LYS A 122 26.39 -7.31 -36.51
C LYS A 122 25.50 -8.46 -36.04
N HIS A 123 25.55 -9.61 -36.71
CA HIS A 123 24.77 -10.79 -36.32
C HIS A 123 25.10 -11.26 -34.90
N PHE A 124 26.38 -11.25 -34.52
CA PHE A 124 26.81 -11.55 -33.16
C PHE A 124 26.26 -10.54 -32.14
N ALA A 125 26.34 -9.24 -32.43
CA ALA A 125 25.79 -8.20 -31.56
C ALA A 125 24.28 -8.36 -31.35
N PHE A 126 23.51 -8.64 -32.41
CA PHE A 126 22.08 -8.92 -32.31
C PHE A 126 21.78 -10.21 -31.54
N PHE A 127 22.57 -11.26 -31.75
CA PHE A 127 22.47 -12.51 -30.98
C PHE A 127 22.63 -12.26 -29.48
N VAL A 128 23.64 -11.48 -29.06
CA VAL A 128 23.85 -11.15 -27.64
C VAL A 128 22.70 -10.33 -27.07
N LEU A 129 22.14 -9.37 -27.83
CA LEU A 129 20.98 -8.59 -27.40
C LEU A 129 19.71 -9.46 -27.24
N MET A 130 19.45 -10.33 -28.22
CA MET A 130 18.32 -11.28 -28.16
C MET A 130 18.48 -12.26 -27.00
N GLY A 131 19.69 -12.81 -26.85
CA GLY A 131 20.08 -13.68 -25.74
C GLY A 131 20.06 -13.03 -24.36
N SER A 132 19.91 -11.70 -24.30
CA SER A 132 19.75 -10.95 -23.06
C SER A 132 18.28 -10.61 -22.73
N GLY A 133 17.34 -11.01 -23.58
CA GLY A 133 15.91 -10.77 -23.35
C GLY A 133 15.41 -9.39 -23.78
N PHE A 134 16.06 -8.75 -24.75
CA PHE A 134 15.65 -7.42 -25.25
C PHE A 134 14.76 -7.54 -26.49
N GLN A 135 13.72 -6.70 -26.60
CA GLN A 135 12.76 -6.68 -27.71
C GLN A 135 13.25 -5.80 -28.87
N LYS A 136 12.58 -5.92 -30.03
CA LYS A 136 12.88 -5.15 -31.25
C LYS A 136 14.28 -5.39 -31.81
N THR A 137 14.83 -6.58 -31.54
CA THR A 137 16.15 -7.01 -32.03
C THR A 137 16.09 -8.14 -33.03
N ASP A 138 14.91 -8.69 -33.32
CA ASP A 138 14.66 -9.66 -34.39
C ASP A 138 14.56 -8.96 -35.76
N LEU A 139 15.61 -8.23 -36.12
CA LEU A 139 15.75 -7.68 -37.48
C LEU A 139 16.20 -8.75 -38.47
N PHE A 140 16.86 -9.77 -37.96
CA PHE A 140 17.44 -10.87 -38.72
C PHE A 140 16.80 -12.15 -38.20
N HIS A 141 15.90 -12.73 -39.00
CA HIS A 141 15.36 -14.05 -38.71
C HIS A 141 16.46 -15.10 -38.94
N PHE A 142 17.22 -15.40 -37.89
CA PHE A 142 18.31 -16.37 -37.96
C PHE A 142 17.78 -17.78 -38.17
N SER A 143 18.38 -18.52 -39.11
CA SER A 143 18.13 -19.95 -39.23
C SER A 143 18.67 -20.68 -37.99
N PRO A 144 18.10 -21.83 -37.59
CA PRO A 144 18.61 -22.60 -36.45
C PRO A 144 20.10 -22.96 -36.55
N GLN A 145 20.60 -23.20 -37.77
CA GLN A 145 22.02 -23.44 -38.03
C GLN A 145 22.85 -22.21 -37.70
N ARG A 146 22.40 -21.02 -38.13
CA ARG A 146 23.10 -19.76 -37.87
C ARG A 146 23.12 -19.40 -36.39
N ILE A 147 22.04 -19.69 -35.66
CA ILE A 147 21.98 -19.50 -34.20
C ILE A 147 23.06 -20.36 -33.52
N LYS A 148 23.26 -21.59 -33.98
CA LYS A 148 24.31 -22.48 -33.44
C LYS A 148 25.72 -21.94 -33.71
N GLU A 149 25.99 -21.45 -34.91
CA GLU A 149 27.29 -20.82 -35.23
C GLU A 149 27.58 -19.61 -34.33
N LEU A 150 26.57 -18.76 -34.10
CA LEU A 150 26.70 -17.58 -33.24
C LEU A 150 26.86 -17.95 -31.76
N ASP A 151 26.22 -19.04 -31.31
CA ASP A 151 26.41 -19.57 -29.97
C ASP A 151 27.82 -20.13 -29.77
N GLU A 152 28.38 -20.84 -30.75
CA GLU A 152 29.78 -21.30 -30.72
C GLU A 152 30.76 -20.11 -30.62
N MET A 153 30.50 -19.01 -31.35
CA MET A 153 31.26 -17.76 -31.21
C MET A 153 31.11 -17.15 -29.81
N TYR A 154 29.90 -17.11 -29.29
CA TYR A 154 29.61 -16.59 -27.94
C TYR A 154 30.37 -17.37 -26.86
N LEU A 155 30.34 -18.70 -26.92
CA LEU A 155 31.06 -19.56 -25.97
C LEU A 155 32.57 -19.33 -26.05
N LYS A 156 33.12 -19.15 -27.25
CA LYS A 156 34.54 -18.83 -27.46
C LYS A 156 34.93 -17.49 -26.84
N PHE A 157 34.13 -16.44 -27.06
CA PHE A 157 34.40 -15.11 -26.51
C PHE A 157 34.15 -15.01 -25.00
N ARG A 158 33.18 -15.78 -24.49
CA ARG A 158 32.90 -15.87 -23.06
C ARG A 158 34.06 -16.49 -22.28
N GLY A 159 34.68 -17.52 -22.85
CA GLY A 159 35.76 -18.27 -22.19
C GLY A 159 35.27 -18.95 -20.91
N GLU A 160 36.03 -18.81 -19.82
CA GLU A 160 35.74 -19.42 -18.51
C GLU A 160 34.74 -18.62 -17.66
N ASN A 161 34.32 -17.44 -18.13
CA ASN A 161 33.39 -16.60 -17.37
C ASN A 161 31.98 -17.18 -17.35
N THR A 162 31.25 -16.94 -16.27
CA THR A 162 29.81 -17.21 -16.23
C THR A 162 29.05 -16.28 -17.17
N THR A 163 27.91 -16.73 -17.69
CA THR A 163 27.04 -15.92 -18.57
C THR A 163 26.67 -14.58 -17.95
N ARG A 164 26.46 -14.53 -16.63
CA ARG A 164 26.25 -13.30 -15.88
C ARG A 164 27.45 -12.36 -15.89
N SER A 165 28.63 -12.86 -15.54
CA SER A 165 29.85 -12.04 -15.50
C SER A 165 30.15 -11.47 -16.89
N PHE A 166 30.06 -12.33 -17.91
CA PHE A 166 30.26 -11.94 -19.29
C PHE A 166 29.24 -10.90 -19.76
N PHE A 167 27.96 -11.04 -19.39
CA PHE A 167 26.93 -10.02 -19.68
C PHE A 167 27.36 -8.64 -19.17
N TYR A 168 27.76 -8.52 -17.90
CA TYR A 168 28.18 -7.23 -17.36
C TYR A 168 29.46 -6.72 -18.01
N LEU A 169 30.46 -7.58 -18.24
CA LEU A 169 31.69 -7.19 -18.94
C LEU A 169 31.40 -6.66 -20.35
N PHE A 170 30.58 -7.39 -21.11
CA PHE A 170 30.21 -7.05 -22.48
C PHE A 170 29.46 -5.72 -22.54
N PHE A 171 28.36 -5.56 -21.79
CA PHE A 171 27.55 -4.35 -21.87
C PHE A 171 28.21 -3.14 -21.18
N ASN A 172 29.06 -3.34 -20.17
CA ASN A 172 29.82 -2.23 -19.58
C ASN A 172 30.91 -1.72 -20.52
N ARG A 173 31.48 -2.56 -21.39
CA ARG A 173 32.49 -2.15 -22.37
C ARG A 173 31.86 -1.61 -23.65
N TYR A 174 30.97 -2.38 -24.28
CA TYR A 174 30.45 -2.11 -25.62
C TYR A 174 29.06 -1.48 -25.64
N GLY A 175 28.35 -1.46 -24.51
CA GLY A 175 27.01 -0.85 -24.44
C GLY A 175 27.05 0.67 -24.33
N LEU A 176 25.87 1.30 -24.44
CA LEU A 176 25.69 2.75 -24.35
C LEU A 176 26.29 3.33 -23.07
N GLN A 177 27.27 4.22 -23.20
CA GLN A 177 27.94 4.84 -22.06
C GLN A 177 27.24 6.11 -21.59
N CYS A 178 27.35 6.42 -20.30
CA CYS A 178 26.71 7.60 -19.72
C CYS A 178 27.19 8.92 -20.38
N HIS A 179 28.50 9.07 -20.59
CA HIS A 179 29.10 10.28 -21.18
C HIS A 179 28.74 10.48 -22.67
N GLU A 180 28.40 9.39 -23.37
CA GLU A 180 27.93 9.42 -24.75
C GLU A 180 26.45 9.78 -24.82
N PHE A 181 25.67 9.36 -23.84
CA PHE A 181 24.23 9.57 -23.81
C PHE A 181 23.83 10.94 -23.24
N PHE A 182 24.42 11.35 -22.12
CA PHE A 182 24.09 12.60 -21.45
C PHE A 182 25.02 13.74 -21.85
N GLN A 183 24.44 14.90 -22.13
CA GLN A 183 25.18 16.11 -22.45
C GLN A 183 25.25 17.07 -21.26
N PHE A 184 24.12 17.29 -20.57
CA PHE A 184 24.04 18.30 -19.51
C PHE A 184 22.91 18.00 -18.52
N CYS A 185 23.20 18.16 -17.23
CA CYS A 185 22.24 18.00 -16.15
C CYS A 185 22.29 19.20 -15.19
N LYS A 186 21.13 19.69 -14.78
CA LYS A 186 21.01 20.81 -13.84
C LYS A 186 19.79 20.59 -12.95
N LEU A 187 19.94 20.81 -11.65
CA LEU A 187 18.84 20.78 -10.68
C LEU A 187 18.75 22.15 -10.03
N GLY A 188 17.64 22.84 -10.27
CA GLY A 188 17.47 24.23 -9.88
C GLY A 188 18.61 25.11 -10.40
N ASN A 189 19.45 25.66 -9.51
CA ASN A 189 20.63 26.44 -9.89
C ASN A 189 21.94 25.65 -9.98
N HIS A 190 21.96 24.41 -9.50
CA HIS A 190 23.17 23.59 -9.42
C HIS A 190 23.38 22.79 -10.70
N VAL A 191 24.54 22.95 -11.34
CA VAL A 191 24.97 22.08 -12.43
C VAL A 191 25.46 20.77 -11.83
N LEU A 192 24.92 19.66 -12.32
CA LEU A 192 25.19 18.32 -11.81
C LEU A 192 25.94 17.48 -12.84
N ASP A 193 26.79 16.59 -12.35
CA ASP A 193 27.37 15.53 -13.17
C ASP A 193 26.30 14.45 -13.41
N CYS A 194 25.86 14.33 -14.67
CA CYS A 194 24.85 13.38 -15.10
C CYS A 194 25.18 11.93 -14.69
N CYS A 195 26.44 11.54 -14.74
CA CYS A 195 26.88 10.17 -14.46
C CYS A 195 26.98 9.88 -12.96
N LYS A 196 27.07 10.92 -12.12
CA LYS A 196 26.96 10.75 -10.66
C LYS A 196 25.52 10.63 -10.20
N ILE A 197 24.58 11.30 -10.89
CA ILE A 197 23.16 11.32 -10.51
C ILE A 197 22.34 10.23 -11.17
N THR A 198 22.88 9.51 -12.15
CA THR A 198 22.23 8.37 -12.81
C THR A 198 22.99 7.08 -12.55
N VAL A 199 22.29 5.95 -12.67
CA VAL A 199 22.87 4.61 -12.55
C VAL A 199 22.41 3.78 -13.76
N PRO A 200 23.31 3.07 -14.46
CA PRO A 200 22.92 2.15 -15.52
C PRO A 200 22.12 0.99 -14.94
N THR A 201 21.10 0.56 -15.65
CA THR A 201 20.14 -0.44 -15.18
C THR A 201 19.49 -1.12 -16.37
N TYR A 202 19.20 -2.40 -16.25
CA TYR A 202 18.68 -3.20 -17.34
C TYR A 202 17.21 -3.50 -17.11
N THR A 203 16.42 -3.37 -18.17
CA THR A 203 15.00 -3.67 -18.13
C THR A 203 14.68 -4.76 -19.14
N ILE A 204 13.78 -5.66 -18.76
CA ILE A 204 13.26 -6.66 -19.69
C ILE A 204 12.70 -5.92 -20.90
N ARG A 205 12.96 -6.45 -22.09
CA ARG A 205 12.47 -5.91 -23.37
C ARG A 205 13.12 -4.61 -23.84
N ARG A 206 13.78 -3.78 -23.01
CA ARG A 206 14.30 -2.47 -23.47
C ARG A 206 15.81 -2.26 -23.40
N GLY A 207 16.56 -3.17 -22.80
CA GLY A 207 18.02 -3.06 -22.78
C GLY A 207 18.55 -2.17 -21.67
N ARG A 208 19.68 -1.52 -21.96
CA ARG A 208 20.41 -0.65 -21.02
C ARG A 208 19.73 0.71 -20.93
N CYS A 209 19.26 1.06 -19.73
CA CYS A 209 18.64 2.32 -19.38
C CYS A 209 19.45 3.04 -18.29
N PHE A 210 19.08 4.30 -18.01
CA PHE A 210 19.67 5.10 -16.94
C PHE A 210 18.58 5.62 -16.01
N ARG A 211 18.63 5.24 -14.74
CA ARG A 211 17.71 5.70 -13.70
C ARG A 211 18.36 6.75 -12.82
N THR A 212 17.62 7.76 -12.40
CA THR A 212 18.11 8.76 -11.45
C THR A 212 18.24 8.19 -10.03
N LYS A 213 19.25 8.69 -9.30
CA LYS A 213 19.37 8.53 -7.85
C LYS A 213 18.36 9.42 -7.14
N THR A 214 18.32 9.32 -5.81
CA THR A 214 17.46 10.15 -4.98
C THR A 214 17.85 11.62 -5.11
N LEU A 215 16.93 12.43 -5.62
CA LEU A 215 17.10 13.87 -5.77
C LEU A 215 15.94 14.59 -5.06
N PHE A 216 16.17 15.82 -4.63
CA PHE A 216 15.17 16.65 -3.96
C PHE A 216 15.04 17.97 -4.69
N GLN A 217 13.80 18.43 -4.86
CA GLN A 217 13.49 19.76 -5.35
C GLN A 217 13.30 20.68 -4.13
N GLU A 218 14.07 21.76 -4.09
CA GLU A 218 14.09 22.74 -2.97
C GLU A 218 13.42 24.07 -3.33
N SER A 219 13.06 24.27 -4.60
CA SER A 219 12.39 25.47 -5.08
C SER A 219 11.19 25.11 -5.92
N PHE A 220 10.17 25.95 -5.93
CA PHE A 220 8.94 25.68 -6.67
C PHE A 220 9.12 25.82 -8.19
N ASP A 221 8.24 25.16 -8.93
CA ASP A 221 8.04 25.29 -10.37
C ASP A 221 9.33 25.17 -11.21
N GLU A 222 9.53 26.06 -12.18
CA GLU A 222 10.61 26.03 -13.16
C GLU A 222 11.97 26.40 -12.56
N LEU A 223 11.99 27.00 -11.37
CA LEU A 223 13.21 27.41 -10.67
C LEU A 223 13.92 26.23 -10.01
N GLY A 224 13.17 25.22 -9.57
CA GLY A 224 13.70 24.02 -8.90
C GLY A 224 13.85 22.80 -9.81
N LYS A 225 13.55 22.92 -11.11
CA LYS A 225 13.45 21.77 -12.01
C LYS A 225 14.75 21.00 -12.20
N LEU A 226 14.60 19.71 -12.42
CA LEU A 226 15.64 18.82 -12.94
C LEU A 226 15.61 18.87 -14.47
N ARG A 227 16.60 19.54 -15.07
CA ARG A 227 16.85 19.53 -16.50
C ARG A 227 17.86 18.46 -16.86
N ILE A 228 17.52 17.62 -17.82
CA ILE A 228 18.41 16.62 -18.40
C ILE A 228 18.39 16.77 -19.92
N GLN A 229 19.56 17.01 -20.50
CA GLN A 229 19.79 17.07 -21.95
C GLN A 229 20.59 15.85 -22.40
N MET A 230 20.11 15.17 -23.43
CA MET A 230 20.68 13.93 -23.94
C MET A 230 20.98 14.05 -25.43
N LYS A 231 22.01 13.34 -25.87
CA LYS A 231 22.33 13.12 -27.28
C LYS A 231 21.44 12.02 -27.85
N ALA A 232 21.42 11.91 -29.17
CA ALA A 232 20.80 10.76 -29.79
C ALA A 232 21.67 9.52 -29.53
N PRO A 233 21.09 8.41 -29.05
CA PRO A 233 21.86 7.18 -28.83
C PRO A 233 22.44 6.69 -30.17
N LEU A 234 23.60 6.03 -30.08
CA LEU A 234 24.20 5.31 -31.21
C LEU A 234 23.24 4.19 -31.65
N GLN A 235 23.22 3.90 -32.94
CA GLN A 235 22.36 2.89 -33.54
C GLN A 235 23.22 1.95 -34.36
N MET A 236 23.04 0.63 -34.16
CA MET A 236 23.89 -0.40 -34.78
C MET A 236 23.63 -0.60 -36.28
N ASP A 237 22.41 -0.32 -36.75
CA ASP A 237 22.00 -0.62 -38.13
C ASP A 237 21.05 0.46 -38.68
N ASP A 238 21.24 0.83 -39.94
CA ASP A 238 20.46 1.87 -40.62
C ASP A 238 19.03 1.43 -40.99
N ARG A 239 18.74 0.12 -40.99
CA ARG A 239 17.38 -0.42 -41.20
C ARG A 239 16.46 -0.14 -40.02
N LEU A 240 17.03 0.18 -38.86
CA LEU A 240 16.24 0.55 -37.70
C LEU A 240 15.59 1.93 -37.88
N PRO A 241 14.46 2.21 -37.22
CA PRO A 241 13.77 3.48 -37.36
C PRO A 241 14.69 4.67 -37.09
N THR A 242 14.72 5.63 -38.02
CA THR A 242 15.52 6.87 -37.93
C THR A 242 15.01 7.80 -36.83
N ASN A 243 13.74 7.66 -36.45
CA ASN A 243 13.15 8.35 -35.30
C ASN A 243 13.69 7.71 -34.02
N ARG A 244 14.90 8.12 -33.61
CA ARG A 244 15.63 7.67 -32.41
C ARG A 244 14.93 8.05 -31.11
N GLN A 245 13.72 7.55 -30.88
CA GLN A 245 12.89 7.92 -29.74
C GLN A 245 13.52 7.43 -28.43
N LEU A 246 13.33 8.23 -27.39
CA LEU A 246 13.62 7.82 -26.02
C LEU A 246 12.31 7.63 -25.27
N ILE A 247 12.33 6.79 -24.25
CA ILE A 247 11.20 6.58 -23.38
C ILE A 247 11.63 6.89 -21.95
N SER A 248 10.84 7.74 -21.31
CA SER A 248 10.96 8.05 -19.90
C SER A 248 9.92 7.28 -19.11
N PHE A 249 10.35 6.69 -18.00
CA PHE A 249 9.49 6.16 -16.95
C PHE A 249 9.62 7.05 -15.73
N VAL A 250 8.50 7.33 -15.08
CA VAL A 250 8.46 8.12 -13.85
C VAL A 250 7.72 7.31 -12.81
N GLY A 251 8.33 7.10 -11.65
CA GLY A 251 7.72 6.31 -10.60
C GLY A 251 8.45 6.38 -9.27
N GLU A 252 7.96 5.58 -8.32
CA GLU A 252 8.61 5.41 -7.03
C GLU A 252 10.01 4.82 -7.20
N GLN A 253 10.93 5.23 -6.33
CA GLN A 253 12.29 4.76 -6.37
C GLN A 253 12.40 3.33 -5.81
N LYS A 254 12.16 2.37 -6.69
CA LYS A 254 12.31 0.94 -6.42
C LYS A 254 13.48 0.35 -7.21
N PRO A 255 14.02 -0.80 -6.79
CA PRO A 255 15.00 -1.55 -7.56
C PRO A 255 14.39 -1.93 -8.92
N GLU A 256 13.14 -2.36 -8.91
CA GLU A 256 12.40 -2.74 -10.11
C GLU A 256 11.73 -1.56 -10.78
N MET A 257 11.51 -1.69 -12.09
CA MET A 257 10.85 -0.68 -12.90
C MET A 257 9.45 -1.10 -13.29
N ALA A 258 8.50 -0.21 -13.06
CA ALA A 258 7.17 -0.38 -13.61
C ALA A 258 7.22 -0.23 -15.13
N PRO A 259 6.61 -1.14 -15.90
CA PRO A 259 6.55 -1.04 -17.36
C PRO A 259 5.64 0.10 -17.86
N PHE A 260 4.93 0.79 -16.95
CA PHE A 260 3.99 1.87 -17.23
C PHE A 260 3.94 2.88 -16.07
N PRO A 261 3.57 4.14 -16.32
CA PRO A 261 3.31 4.75 -17.63
C PRO A 261 4.59 5.04 -18.43
N ARG A 262 4.47 5.07 -19.77
CA ARG A 262 5.58 5.28 -20.72
C ARG A 262 5.44 6.66 -21.35
N TYR A 263 6.45 7.51 -21.21
CA TYR A 263 6.47 8.83 -21.84
C TYR A 263 7.46 8.84 -23.00
N TYR A 264 6.96 8.82 -24.23
CA TYR A 264 7.79 8.93 -25.43
C TYR A 264 8.32 10.35 -25.61
N LEU A 265 9.62 10.45 -25.79
CA LEU A 265 10.39 11.66 -26.04
C LEU A 265 10.85 11.67 -27.50
N TYR A 266 10.54 12.77 -28.18
CA TYR A 266 10.90 12.96 -29.58
C TYR A 266 12.08 13.93 -29.72
N PRO A 267 12.88 13.80 -30.79
CA PRO A 267 14.03 14.66 -31.02
C PRO A 267 13.59 16.11 -31.23
N ASN A 268 14.45 17.03 -30.78
CA ASN A 268 14.29 18.49 -30.90
C ASN A 268 13.02 19.06 -30.23
N LEU A 269 12.36 18.29 -29.35
CA LEU A 269 11.26 18.79 -28.52
C LEU A 269 11.73 19.03 -27.08
N TRP A 270 11.27 20.12 -26.49
CA TRP A 270 11.36 20.37 -25.06
C TRP A 270 10.18 19.69 -24.38
N ASN A 271 10.48 18.69 -23.56
CA ASN A 271 9.50 17.93 -22.81
C ASN A 271 9.49 18.44 -21.38
N LYS A 272 8.44 19.14 -20.98
CA LYS A 272 8.24 19.58 -19.60
C LYS A 272 7.30 18.59 -18.90
N MET A 273 7.79 17.98 -17.83
CA MET A 273 7.07 17.01 -17.02
C MET A 273 6.73 17.66 -15.68
N ARG A 274 5.47 18.03 -15.52
CA ARG A 274 4.93 18.50 -14.24
C ARG A 274 4.42 17.32 -13.44
N ILE A 275 5.00 17.11 -12.28
CA ILE A 275 4.69 15.97 -11.42
C ILE A 275 3.69 16.41 -10.35
N SER A 276 2.69 15.56 -10.09
CA SER A 276 1.90 15.61 -8.85
C SER A 276 2.13 14.32 -8.08
N ALA A 277 2.44 14.44 -6.78
CA ALA A 277 2.69 13.31 -5.90
C ALA A 277 1.51 13.08 -4.96
N GLU A 278 1.12 11.81 -4.83
CA GLU A 278 0.04 11.37 -3.97
C GLU A 278 0.56 10.28 -3.02
N GLU A 279 0.41 10.49 -1.73
CA GLU A 279 0.68 9.50 -0.67
C GLU A 279 -0.65 8.83 -0.31
N ILE A 280 -0.80 7.55 -0.64
CA ILE A 280 -2.03 6.78 -0.42
C ILE A 280 -1.81 5.79 0.72
N SER A 281 -2.70 5.80 1.70
CA SER A 281 -2.72 4.85 2.82
C SER A 281 -4.14 4.38 3.08
N LEU A 282 -4.44 3.13 2.73
CA LEU A 282 -5.78 2.52 2.85
C LEU A 282 -5.79 1.41 3.91
N PHE A 283 -6.97 1.05 4.40
CA PHE A 283 -7.13 -0.17 5.19
C PHE A 283 -7.08 -1.41 4.28
N PRO A 284 -6.47 -2.51 4.73
CA PRO A 284 -6.46 -3.75 3.96
C PRO A 284 -7.88 -4.30 3.83
N ALA A 285 -8.27 -4.58 2.59
CA ALA A 285 -9.55 -5.18 2.24
C ALA A 285 -9.35 -6.16 1.09
N GLU A 286 -10.10 -7.26 1.14
CA GLU A 286 -10.04 -8.32 0.13
C GLU A 286 -10.32 -7.73 -1.26
N GLU A 287 -9.50 -8.11 -2.26
CA GLU A 287 -9.52 -7.60 -3.64
C GLU A 287 -9.18 -6.11 -3.86
N ILE A 288 -8.95 -5.31 -2.81
CA ILE A 288 -8.63 -3.87 -2.93
C ILE A 288 -7.13 -3.63 -2.83
N CYS A 289 -6.52 -3.97 -1.69
CA CYS A 289 -5.09 -3.75 -1.46
C CYS A 289 -4.50 -4.75 -0.47
N SER A 290 -3.18 -4.95 -0.55
CA SER A 290 -2.41 -5.84 0.34
C SER A 290 -1.45 -5.05 1.22
N GLU A 291 -1.11 -5.57 2.40
CA GLU A 291 -0.06 -5.02 3.27
C GLU A 291 1.36 -5.33 2.75
N GLU A 292 1.48 -6.24 1.77
CA GLU A 292 2.77 -6.55 1.18
C GLU A 292 3.36 -5.31 0.47
N PRO A 293 4.67 -5.04 0.63
CA PRO A 293 5.32 -3.86 0.04
C PRO A 293 5.50 -3.93 -1.48
N VAL A 294 5.00 -5.01 -2.10
CA VAL A 294 5.23 -5.36 -3.49
C VAL A 294 4.33 -4.51 -4.39
N SER A 295 4.91 -3.78 -5.34
CA SER A 295 4.13 -3.01 -6.31
C SER A 295 3.35 -3.94 -7.24
N LYS A 296 2.18 -3.51 -7.74
CA LYS A 296 1.44 -4.24 -8.78
C LYS A 296 2.31 -4.55 -9.99
N ALA A 297 3.16 -3.60 -10.38
CA ALA A 297 4.09 -3.78 -11.49
C ALA A 297 5.15 -4.84 -11.21
N THR A 298 5.67 -4.87 -9.98
CA THR A 298 6.59 -5.93 -9.51
C THR A 298 5.90 -7.28 -9.54
N CYS A 299 4.74 -7.43 -8.88
CA CYS A 299 4.00 -8.68 -8.85
C CYS A 299 3.71 -9.21 -10.27
N TYR A 300 3.34 -8.31 -11.19
CA TYR A 300 3.12 -8.69 -12.58
C TYR A 300 4.41 -9.17 -13.25
N LEU A 301 5.51 -8.43 -13.08
CA LEU A 301 6.82 -8.77 -13.64
C LEU A 301 7.32 -10.10 -13.11
N GLU A 302 7.23 -10.33 -11.80
CA GLU A 302 7.66 -11.55 -11.14
C GLU A 302 6.86 -12.77 -11.61
N LYS A 303 5.53 -12.67 -11.65
CA LYS A 303 4.67 -13.77 -12.13
C LYS A 303 4.85 -14.02 -13.62
N TRP A 304 5.03 -12.96 -14.41
CA TRP A 304 5.34 -13.11 -15.83
C TRP A 304 6.69 -13.81 -16.04
N LEU A 305 7.71 -13.43 -15.26
CA LEU A 305 9.04 -14.04 -15.34
C LEU A 305 9.02 -15.51 -14.92
N LEU A 306 8.30 -15.82 -13.83
CA LEU A 306 8.09 -17.19 -13.35
C LEU A 306 7.50 -18.08 -14.45
N ASN A 307 6.36 -17.67 -15.00
CA ASN A 307 5.63 -18.49 -15.97
C ASN A 307 6.30 -18.54 -17.36
N SER A 308 6.96 -17.46 -17.78
CA SER A 308 7.48 -17.34 -19.16
C SER A 308 8.92 -17.84 -19.29
N VAL A 309 9.70 -17.82 -18.20
CA VAL A 309 11.15 -18.08 -18.24
C VAL A 309 11.59 -19.08 -17.17
N GLU A 310 11.26 -18.83 -15.89
CA GLU A 310 11.82 -19.63 -14.79
C GLU A 310 11.23 -21.04 -14.74
N GLU A 311 9.92 -21.23 -14.92
CA GLU A 311 9.30 -22.56 -14.95
C GLU A 311 9.66 -23.40 -16.19
N PRO A 312 9.64 -22.86 -17.43
CA PRO A 312 9.92 -23.67 -18.62
C PRO A 312 11.41 -24.01 -18.80
N PHE A 313 12.31 -23.11 -18.38
CA PHE A 313 13.75 -23.23 -18.64
C PHE A 313 14.61 -23.44 -17.39
N ASN A 314 14.04 -23.33 -16.18
CA ASN A 314 14.73 -23.48 -14.89
C ASN A 314 15.95 -22.55 -14.74
N CYS A 315 15.85 -21.34 -15.29
CA CYS A 315 16.90 -20.33 -15.28
C CYS A 315 16.30 -18.92 -15.40
N THR A 316 17.09 -17.86 -15.16
CA THR A 316 16.62 -16.46 -15.21
C THR A 316 17.52 -15.55 -16.06
N TYR A 317 17.10 -14.30 -16.29
CA TYR A 317 17.90 -13.32 -17.04
C TYR A 317 19.14 -12.86 -16.24
N PRO A 318 20.25 -12.50 -16.92
CA PRO A 318 21.54 -12.19 -16.27
C PRO A 318 21.51 -11.02 -15.27
N TYR A 319 20.53 -10.13 -15.39
CA TYR A 319 20.38 -8.94 -14.57
C TYR A 319 19.27 -9.04 -13.50
N MET A 320 18.57 -10.17 -13.37
CA MET A 320 17.45 -10.30 -12.41
C MET A 320 17.89 -10.44 -10.96
N ASP A 321 19.03 -11.08 -10.71
CA ASP A 321 19.54 -11.34 -9.35
C ASP A 321 19.82 -10.05 -8.55
N GLU A 322 20.06 -8.92 -9.21
CA GLU A 322 20.24 -7.63 -8.52
C GLU A 322 18.92 -7.09 -7.94
N TYR A 323 17.80 -7.46 -8.55
CA TYR A 323 16.48 -6.96 -8.21
C TYR A 323 15.71 -7.97 -7.35
N ARG A 324 15.90 -9.27 -7.61
CA ARG A 324 15.24 -10.38 -6.92
C ARG A 324 16.26 -11.32 -6.31
N LYS A 325 15.99 -11.82 -5.09
CA LYS A 325 16.77 -12.90 -4.48
C LYS A 325 16.38 -14.23 -5.11
N VAL A 326 16.90 -14.51 -6.30
CA VAL A 326 16.67 -15.78 -7.01
C VAL A 326 17.89 -16.69 -6.83
N THR A 327 17.66 -17.98 -6.62
CA THR A 327 18.71 -19.01 -6.51
C THR A 327 18.98 -19.73 -7.83
N LEU A 328 18.30 -19.34 -8.91
CA LEU A 328 18.38 -19.97 -10.22
C LEU A 328 19.61 -19.50 -11.00
N PRO A 329 20.20 -20.36 -11.85
CA PRO A 329 21.29 -19.95 -12.72
C PRO A 329 20.80 -19.02 -13.85
N THR A 330 21.72 -18.26 -14.43
CA THR A 330 21.44 -17.47 -15.63
C THR A 330 21.29 -18.37 -16.86
N CYS A 331 20.24 -18.17 -17.66
CA CYS A 331 20.04 -18.92 -18.89
C CYS A 331 21.11 -18.62 -19.94
N GLU A 332 21.46 -19.63 -20.76
CA GLU A 332 22.32 -19.42 -21.93
C GLU A 332 21.59 -18.68 -23.05
N PRO A 333 22.28 -17.76 -23.79
CA PRO A 333 21.69 -17.02 -24.91
C PRO A 333 20.97 -17.88 -25.93
N PHE A 334 21.54 -19.04 -26.27
CA PHE A 334 20.96 -19.98 -27.25
C PHE A 334 19.49 -20.28 -26.98
N ASN A 335 19.12 -20.56 -25.72
CA ASN A 335 17.76 -20.94 -25.35
C ASN A 335 16.76 -19.79 -25.58
N PHE A 336 17.19 -18.55 -25.32
CA PHE A 336 16.38 -17.36 -25.54
C PHE A 336 16.22 -17.03 -27.01
N VAL A 337 17.30 -17.13 -27.81
CA VAL A 337 17.24 -16.82 -29.24
C VAL A 337 16.37 -17.85 -29.98
N MET A 338 16.50 -19.14 -29.65
CA MET A 338 15.68 -20.19 -30.25
C MET A 338 14.18 -20.04 -29.92
N ASN A 339 13.83 -19.56 -28.72
CA ASN A 339 12.46 -19.40 -28.25
C ASN A 339 12.08 -17.92 -28.06
N TYR A 340 12.59 -17.04 -28.92
CA TYR A 340 12.47 -15.59 -28.75
C TYR A 340 11.01 -15.11 -28.73
N SER A 341 10.16 -15.73 -29.55
CA SER A 341 8.72 -15.42 -29.62
C SER A 341 8.00 -15.68 -28.29
N LEU A 342 8.38 -16.73 -27.56
CA LEU A 342 7.78 -17.12 -26.29
C LEU A 342 8.38 -16.34 -25.11
N THR A 343 9.71 -16.28 -25.05
CA THR A 343 10.44 -15.74 -23.89
C THR A 343 10.52 -14.21 -23.87
N VAL A 344 10.56 -13.57 -25.05
CA VAL A 344 10.80 -12.12 -25.17
C VAL A 344 9.61 -11.40 -25.79
N GLN A 345 9.02 -11.94 -26.86
CA GLN A 345 7.85 -11.35 -27.54
C GLN A 345 6.50 -11.86 -27.03
N GLY A 346 6.45 -12.70 -25.99
CA GLY A 346 5.21 -13.32 -25.53
C GLY A 346 4.08 -12.31 -25.33
N ASP A 347 3.01 -12.46 -26.12
CA ASP A 347 1.78 -11.66 -26.10
C ASP A 347 0.75 -12.17 -25.09
N ASN A 348 1.02 -13.31 -24.45
CA ASN A 348 0.14 -13.89 -23.45
C ASN A 348 0.18 -13.05 -22.17
N TYR A 349 -0.69 -12.04 -22.11
CA TYR A 349 -1.05 -11.36 -20.87
C TYR A 349 -1.82 -12.34 -20.00
N LEU A 350 -1.10 -13.21 -19.29
CA LEU A 350 -1.71 -13.99 -18.23
C LEU A 350 -2.25 -13.01 -17.19
N ALA A 351 -3.55 -13.08 -16.94
CA ALA A 351 -4.21 -12.27 -15.92
C ALA A 351 -3.67 -12.72 -14.56
N HIS A 352 -2.73 -11.95 -14.03
CA HIS A 352 -2.21 -12.18 -12.70
C HIS A 352 -3.02 -11.34 -11.70
N ASN A 353 -3.61 -12.01 -10.71
CA ASN A 353 -4.22 -11.34 -9.57
C ASN A 353 -3.09 -10.68 -8.76
N CYS A 354 -2.81 -9.41 -9.05
CA CYS A 354 -1.83 -8.57 -8.39
C CYS A 354 -2.55 -7.37 -7.80
N LEU A 355 -2.70 -7.38 -6.48
CA LEU A 355 -3.28 -6.26 -5.74
C LEU A 355 -2.24 -5.15 -5.57
N LEU A 356 -2.73 -3.93 -5.36
CA LEU A 356 -1.86 -2.79 -5.05
C LEU A 356 -1.50 -2.82 -3.56
N PRO A 357 -0.32 -2.31 -3.18
CA PRO A 357 0.01 -2.10 -1.77
C PRO A 357 -0.90 -1.04 -1.15
N CYS A 358 -1.38 -1.25 0.08
CA CYS A 358 -2.27 -0.31 0.77
C CYS A 358 -1.58 1.03 1.09
N TYR A 359 -0.28 0.99 1.40
CA TYR A 359 0.57 2.16 1.52
C TYR A 359 1.45 2.31 0.28
N ARG A 360 1.34 3.43 -0.43
CA ARG A 360 2.12 3.68 -1.65
C ARG A 360 2.18 5.15 -2.04
N TRP A 361 3.20 5.45 -2.85
CA TRP A 361 3.32 6.73 -3.55
C TRP A 361 2.91 6.56 -5.00
N GLU A 362 1.96 7.38 -5.45
CA GLU A 362 1.57 7.49 -6.85
C GLU A 362 2.03 8.85 -7.41
N PHE A 363 2.52 8.83 -8.65
CA PHE A 363 3.00 10.02 -9.34
C PHE A 363 2.24 10.15 -10.65
N SER A 364 1.55 11.28 -10.82
CA SER A 364 0.94 11.65 -12.09
C SER A 364 1.83 12.69 -12.79
N VAL A 365 1.99 12.53 -14.11
CA VAL A 365 2.82 13.44 -14.92
C VAL A 365 1.95 14.09 -15.98
N SER A 366 1.88 15.42 -15.94
CA SER A 366 1.39 16.23 -17.05
C SER A 366 2.57 16.58 -17.95
N LEU A 367 2.52 16.09 -19.20
CA LEU A 367 3.59 16.26 -20.18
C LEU A 367 3.22 17.33 -21.21
N GLU A 368 3.97 18.43 -21.19
CA GLU A 368 3.88 19.49 -22.19
C GLU A 368 5.07 19.37 -23.15
N ARG A 369 4.79 19.47 -24.46
CA ARG A 369 5.81 19.37 -25.51
C ARG A 369 5.85 20.66 -26.31
N THR A 370 7.05 21.21 -26.49
CA THR A 370 7.25 22.42 -27.28
C THR A 370 8.38 22.19 -28.27
N ASP A 371 8.16 22.54 -29.53
CA ASP A 371 9.22 22.50 -30.55
C ASP A 371 10.23 23.62 -30.29
N ILE A 372 11.52 23.30 -30.40
CA ILE A 372 12.60 24.28 -30.28
C ILE A 372 12.43 25.44 -31.24
N LYS A 373 12.01 25.17 -32.49
CA LYS A 373 11.86 26.21 -33.52
C LYS A 373 10.76 27.23 -33.20
N LEU A 374 9.80 26.88 -32.34
CA LEU A 374 8.77 27.81 -31.88
C LEU A 374 9.31 28.77 -30.82
N ILE A 375 10.36 28.37 -30.09
CA ILE A 375 10.96 29.14 -29.00
C ILE A 375 12.09 30.01 -29.53
N ASP A 376 12.92 29.43 -30.40
CA ASP A 376 13.99 30.11 -31.09
C ASP A 376 13.94 29.76 -32.59
N PRO A 377 13.27 30.60 -33.40
CA PRO A 377 13.15 30.37 -34.85
C PRO A 377 14.48 30.38 -35.60
N LEU A 378 15.53 30.98 -35.02
CA LEU A 378 16.87 31.05 -35.60
C LEU A 378 17.80 29.94 -35.09
N ALA A 379 17.33 29.06 -34.19
CA ALA A 379 18.13 27.98 -33.66
C ALA A 379 18.51 26.97 -34.76
N ASP A 380 19.82 26.84 -35.00
CA ASP A 380 20.35 25.78 -35.84
C ASP A 380 20.36 24.44 -35.09
N LEU A 381 19.38 23.59 -35.42
CA LEU A 381 19.22 22.25 -34.83
C LEU A 381 20.38 21.30 -35.15
N THR A 382 21.27 21.63 -36.09
CA THR A 382 22.45 20.81 -36.40
C THR A 382 23.60 21.09 -35.45
N VAL A 383 23.68 22.30 -34.91
CA VAL A 383 24.74 22.77 -34.00
C VAL A 383 24.41 22.48 -32.53
N LEU A 384 23.14 22.21 -32.20
CA LEU A 384 22.75 21.91 -30.83
C LEU A 384 23.48 20.65 -30.30
N PRO A 385 24.15 20.73 -29.14
CA PRO A 385 24.93 19.62 -28.59
C PRO A 385 24.06 18.50 -28.00
N TYR A 386 22.74 18.63 -28.07
CA TYR A 386 21.76 17.67 -27.56
C TYR A 386 20.62 17.51 -28.55
N ARG A 387 19.96 16.35 -28.51
CA ARG A 387 18.78 16.03 -29.33
C ARG A 387 17.51 15.87 -28.51
N PHE A 388 17.63 15.52 -27.23
CA PHE A 388 16.50 15.34 -26.33
C PHE A 388 16.66 16.21 -25.10
N ARG A 389 15.56 16.76 -24.60
CA ARG A 389 15.52 17.50 -23.36
C ARG A 389 14.28 17.16 -22.57
N ILE A 390 14.49 16.84 -21.29
CA ILE A 390 13.43 16.74 -20.29
C ILE A 390 13.68 17.75 -19.18
N ASP A 391 12.61 18.45 -18.79
CA ASP A 391 12.57 19.34 -17.64
C ASP A 391 11.51 18.75 -16.69
N VAL A 392 11.93 18.29 -15.51
CA VAL A 392 11.09 17.57 -14.55
C VAL A 392 10.96 18.41 -13.28
N SER A 393 9.73 18.75 -12.87
CA SER A 393 9.50 19.54 -11.66
C SER A 393 8.11 19.33 -11.04
N TYR A 394 8.00 19.66 -9.76
CA TYR A 394 6.74 19.97 -9.11
C TYR A 394 6.37 21.43 -9.33
N ASN A 395 5.08 21.73 -9.51
CA ASN A 395 4.58 23.11 -9.57
C ASN A 395 4.78 23.79 -8.22
N ASP A 396 4.19 23.19 -7.18
CA ASP A 396 4.31 23.62 -5.80
C ASP A 396 5.01 22.52 -4.99
N LEU A 397 5.75 22.90 -3.96
CA LEU A 397 6.37 21.96 -3.03
C LEU A 397 5.31 21.42 -2.06
N GLN A 398 4.37 20.66 -2.59
CA GLN A 398 3.31 20.02 -1.83
C GLN A 398 2.94 18.68 -2.44
N TYR A 399 2.37 17.81 -1.62
CA TYR A 399 1.85 16.53 -2.04
C TYR A 399 0.48 16.28 -1.40
N THR A 400 -0.33 15.47 -2.06
CA THR A 400 -1.67 15.11 -1.56
C THR A 400 -1.57 13.81 -0.77
N ALA A 401 -1.94 13.83 0.51
CA ALA A 401 -2.06 12.62 1.33
C ALA A 401 -3.52 12.17 1.38
N ILE A 402 -3.78 10.96 0.89
CA ILE A 402 -5.07 10.28 0.83
C ILE A 402 -5.02 9.14 1.85
N THR A 403 -5.64 9.35 3.01
CA THR A 403 -5.63 8.37 4.10
C THR A 403 -7.04 7.92 4.44
N GLU A 404 -7.23 6.61 4.56
CA GLU A 404 -8.49 6.05 5.03
C GLU A 404 -8.55 6.10 6.57
N VAL A 405 -9.58 6.72 7.12
CA VAL A 405 -9.77 6.87 8.57
C VAL A 405 -11.11 6.28 8.99
N ALA A 406 -11.14 5.62 10.14
CA ALA A 406 -12.37 5.11 10.71
C ALA A 406 -13.28 6.28 11.09
N THR A 407 -14.54 6.25 10.62
CA THR A 407 -15.53 7.31 10.92
C THR A 407 -15.97 7.30 12.38
N THR A 408 -15.89 6.14 13.03
CA THR A 408 -16.23 5.95 14.44
C THR A 408 -15.02 5.49 15.23
N THR A 409 -14.56 6.36 16.14
CA THR A 409 -13.54 5.99 17.12
C THR A 409 -14.17 5.23 18.29
N PHE A 410 -13.35 4.53 19.09
CA PHE A 410 -13.83 3.88 20.32
C PHE A 410 -14.57 4.84 21.25
N PHE A 411 -14.05 6.06 21.43
CA PHE A 411 -14.72 7.09 22.24
C PHE A 411 -16.00 7.59 21.58
N GLY A 412 -16.04 7.68 20.25
CA GLY A 412 -17.26 7.97 19.50
C GLY A 412 -18.35 6.92 19.72
N LEU A 413 -18.00 5.63 19.65
CA LEU A 413 -18.90 4.52 19.96
C LEU A 413 -19.46 4.63 21.39
N LEU A 414 -18.58 4.85 22.36
CA LEU A 414 -18.97 4.97 23.77
C LEU A 414 -19.94 6.15 23.98
N SER A 415 -19.67 7.30 23.33
CA SER A 415 -20.53 8.46 23.38
C SER A 415 -21.90 8.20 22.74
N GLN A 416 -21.96 7.48 21.61
CA GLN A 416 -23.21 7.16 20.94
C GLN A 416 -24.06 6.17 21.77
N ILE A 417 -23.46 5.11 22.32
CA ILE A 417 -24.16 4.16 23.20
C ILE A 417 -24.69 4.87 24.45
N GLY A 418 -23.86 5.71 25.07
CA GLY A 418 -24.26 6.52 26.23
C GLY A 418 -25.44 7.45 25.90
N GLY A 419 -25.42 8.09 24.73
CA GLY A 419 -26.53 8.91 24.23
C GLY A 419 -27.83 8.13 24.07
N GLN A 420 -27.80 6.94 23.47
CA GLN A 420 -29.00 6.11 23.31
C GLN A 420 -29.55 5.61 24.66
N LEU A 421 -28.68 5.19 25.58
CA LEU A 421 -29.08 4.76 26.92
C LEU A 421 -29.69 5.91 27.74
N SER A 422 -29.12 7.12 27.63
CA SER A 422 -29.65 8.31 28.30
C SER A 422 -30.99 8.75 27.71
N LEU A 423 -31.15 8.73 26.39
CA LEU A 423 -32.36 9.18 25.72
C LEU A 423 -33.57 8.26 25.96
N PHE A 424 -33.38 6.94 25.89
CA PHE A 424 -34.48 5.98 25.99
C PHE A 424 -34.75 5.48 27.41
N LEU A 425 -33.73 5.38 28.26
CA LEU A 425 -33.86 4.80 29.61
C LEU A 425 -33.58 5.82 30.73
N GLY A 426 -33.08 7.01 30.41
CA GLY A 426 -32.57 7.97 31.41
C GLY A 426 -31.39 7.40 32.20
N SER A 427 -30.71 6.39 31.67
CA SER A 427 -29.70 5.63 32.40
C SER A 427 -28.31 6.19 32.16
N SER A 428 -27.56 6.38 33.25
CA SER A 428 -26.11 6.64 33.19
C SER A 428 -25.30 5.36 33.38
N ILE A 429 -23.97 5.46 33.22
CA ILE A 429 -23.03 4.39 33.57
C ILE A 429 -23.09 4.04 35.06
N LEU A 430 -23.40 5.01 35.93
CA LEU A 430 -23.55 4.78 37.36
C LEU A 430 -24.76 3.89 37.65
N ASN A 431 -25.87 4.09 36.92
CA ASN A 431 -27.06 3.25 37.03
C ASN A 431 -26.77 1.82 36.57
N LEU A 432 -25.93 1.63 35.54
CA LEU A 432 -25.48 0.30 35.12
C LEU A 432 -24.64 -0.38 36.20
N VAL A 433 -23.68 0.33 36.80
CA VAL A 433 -22.86 -0.21 37.90
C VAL A 433 -23.73 -0.57 39.11
N GLN A 434 -24.66 0.31 39.50
CA GLN A 434 -25.61 0.03 40.58
C GLN A 434 -26.49 -1.18 40.27
N SER A 435 -26.96 -1.32 39.03
CA SER A 435 -27.74 -2.49 38.60
C SER A 435 -26.92 -3.78 38.69
N ALA A 436 -25.64 -3.75 38.30
CA ALA A 436 -24.75 -4.90 38.37
C ALA A 436 -24.45 -5.32 39.82
N ILE A 437 -24.21 -4.34 40.71
CA ILE A 437 -24.03 -4.57 42.16
C ILE A 437 -25.30 -5.17 42.76
N MET A 438 -26.47 -4.63 42.42
CA MET A 438 -27.76 -5.16 42.87
C MET A 438 -27.96 -6.61 42.41
N ILE A 439 -27.70 -6.91 41.14
CA ILE A 439 -27.79 -8.27 40.58
C ILE A 439 -26.82 -9.21 41.30
N PHE A 440 -25.57 -8.80 41.52
CA PHE A 440 -24.57 -9.59 42.24
C PHE A 440 -24.98 -9.88 43.69
N ILE A 441 -25.52 -8.91 44.41
CA ILE A 441 -26.03 -9.08 45.76
C ILE A 441 -27.23 -10.04 45.76
N LEU A 442 -28.18 -9.90 44.83
CA LEU A 442 -29.32 -10.80 44.70
C LEU A 442 -28.89 -12.23 44.40
N ILE A 443 -27.93 -12.42 43.48
CA ILE A 443 -27.35 -13.73 43.16
C ILE A 443 -26.66 -14.32 44.40
N SER A 444 -25.81 -13.54 45.09
CA SER A 444 -25.10 -14.03 46.28
C SER A 444 -26.04 -14.33 47.45
N ARG A 445 -27.14 -13.59 47.63
CA ARG A 445 -28.19 -13.86 48.63
C ARG A 445 -29.02 -15.09 48.23
N TYR A 446 -29.30 -15.27 46.94
CA TYR A 446 -29.96 -16.47 46.42
C TYR A 446 -29.11 -17.71 46.71
N PHE A 447 -27.83 -17.72 46.33
CA PHE A 447 -26.89 -18.82 46.62
C PHE A 447 -26.72 -19.08 48.12
N ARG A 448 -26.64 -18.04 48.97
CA ARG A 448 -26.59 -18.20 50.44
C ARG A 448 -27.85 -18.85 51.03
N ARG A 449 -29.02 -18.64 50.42
CA ARG A 449 -30.27 -19.30 50.85
C ARG A 449 -30.34 -20.75 50.37
N THR A 450 -29.87 -21.06 49.16
CA THR A 450 -29.80 -22.46 48.68
C THR A 450 -28.83 -23.30 49.51
N LEU A 451 -27.81 -22.69 50.13
CA LEU A 451 -26.89 -23.37 51.06
C LEU A 451 -27.41 -23.55 52.50
N ARG A 452 -28.48 -22.86 52.93
CA ARG A 452 -29.07 -23.05 54.28
C ARG A 452 -30.23 -24.05 54.20
N ARG A 453 -29.95 -25.34 54.42
CA ARG A 453 -30.97 -26.35 54.78
C ARG A 453 -31.51 -26.08 56.21
N PRO A 454 -32.78 -26.41 56.52
CA PRO A 454 -33.35 -26.18 57.84
C PRO A 454 -32.83 -27.22 58.83
N VAL A 455 -32.30 -26.78 59.98
CA VAL A 455 -31.96 -27.65 61.12
C VAL A 455 -33.10 -27.57 62.12
N GLY A 456 -33.63 -28.73 62.52
CA GLY A 456 -34.78 -28.90 63.44
C GLY A 456 -34.50 -28.42 64.87
N PRO A 457 -35.54 -28.37 65.72
CA PRO A 457 -35.50 -27.65 67.00
C PRO A 457 -34.74 -28.44 68.07
N MET A 458 -33.99 -27.73 68.92
CA MET A 458 -33.34 -28.29 70.11
C MET A 458 -33.66 -27.41 71.33
N GLU A 459 -33.91 -28.08 72.45
CA GLU A 459 -34.59 -27.64 73.67
C GLU A 459 -33.65 -27.05 74.75
N HIS A 460 -34.27 -26.31 75.70
CA HIS A 460 -33.86 -25.96 77.08
C HIS A 460 -32.92 -24.75 77.35
N PRO A 461 -32.90 -24.16 78.59
CA PRO A 461 -33.90 -24.06 79.68
C PRO A 461 -34.07 -22.62 80.29
N MET A 462 -35.04 -22.43 81.19
CA MET A 462 -35.28 -21.22 82.03
C MET A 462 -34.20 -21.01 83.12
N PRO A 463 -34.00 -19.75 83.61
CA PRO A 463 -34.36 -19.47 85.02
C PRO A 463 -34.81 -18.02 85.40
N SER A 464 -35.78 -17.98 86.35
CA SER A 464 -36.01 -17.05 87.51
C SER A 464 -36.16 -15.51 87.40
N LEU A 465 -37.30 -14.99 87.93
CA LEU A 465 -37.56 -13.65 88.55
C LEU A 465 -37.22 -13.68 90.07
N PRO A 466 -37.22 -12.60 90.92
CA PRO A 466 -37.94 -11.28 90.87
C PRO A 466 -37.10 -10.08 91.48
N PRO A 467 -37.60 -8.93 92.05
CA PRO A 467 -38.94 -8.30 92.10
C PRO A 467 -39.03 -6.77 91.79
N ARG A 468 -40.29 -6.32 91.70
CA ARG A 468 -40.92 -4.98 91.76
C ARG A 468 -40.23 -3.89 92.61
N TYR A 469 -40.30 -2.63 92.13
CA TYR A 469 -40.32 -1.42 92.97
C TYR A 469 -41.50 -0.51 92.57
N ASN A 470 -42.26 -0.04 93.56
CA ASN A 470 -43.48 0.77 93.43
C ASN A 470 -43.18 2.28 93.59
N HIS A 471 -43.95 3.06 92.82
CA HIS A 471 -44.41 4.46 92.96
C HIS A 471 -44.07 5.30 94.23
N LYS A 472 -43.70 6.57 93.97
CA LYS A 472 -44.29 7.83 94.53
C LYS A 472 -43.66 9.04 93.82
N GLU A 473 -44.40 9.72 92.93
CA GLU A 473 -45.04 11.04 93.14
C GLU A 473 -44.13 12.13 93.69
N GLU A 474 -43.83 13.16 92.88
CA GLU A 474 -44.00 14.56 93.30
C GLU A 474 -44.12 15.53 92.12
N LYS A 475 -44.74 16.68 92.42
CA LYS A 475 -45.59 17.51 91.57
C LYS A 475 -44.86 18.70 90.91
N TYR A 476 -45.40 19.08 89.75
CA TYR A 476 -45.65 20.43 89.21
C TYR A 476 -44.63 21.57 89.40
N GLY A 477 -44.31 22.23 88.28
CA GLY A 477 -43.85 23.61 88.25
C GLY A 477 -43.88 24.20 86.83
N ILE A 478 -45.05 24.70 86.41
CA ILE A 478 -45.18 25.61 85.27
C ILE A 478 -44.67 26.99 85.71
N ARG A 479 -43.77 27.61 84.94
CA ARG A 479 -43.82 29.05 84.61
C ARG A 479 -42.77 29.41 83.55
N LEU A 480 -43.29 29.94 82.44
CA LEU A 480 -42.80 31.00 81.56
C LEU A 480 -41.31 31.05 81.21
#